data_AF-A0A966ZBU9-F1
#
_entry.id   AF-A0A966ZBU9-F1
#
_cell.length_a   1.000
_cell.length_b   1.000
_cell.length_c   1.000
_cell.angle_alpha   90.00
_cell.angle_beta   90.00
_cell.angle_gamma   90.00
#
_symmetry.space_group_name_H-M   'P 1'
#
loop_
_entity.id
_entity.type
_entity.pdbx_description
1 polymer ?
#
loop_
_entity_poly.entity_id
_entity_poly.type
_entity_poly.pdbx_seq_one_letter_code
_entity_poly.pdbx_strand_id
1 'polypeptide(L)'
;MSNTTDKTNEPQSPDNPSQTAQILSEAQLLANQLNAQKSTGPRTEAGKARSSMNARRHGLTGQFYVMNNADRTAYETFEKSLLAALKPVGAYEQQLAVSIAQDHWRINRSRAIEFNTLGLGHEELKEDAIGDTPEVQAAITQTRTWHHEHPSLTNISLYETRVNRMIAKNEKRLAEIQQERKAAEATALEEAELLHCQAVMNGDTVLVDDTIEVNGFVFSRATLLARIQRKSDLASARYYQSVGWNRTARVPDHHRFPLPRPDQLRKAA
;
A
#
# COMPACT_ATOMS: atom_id res chain seq x y z
N MET A 1 64.01 -15.63 -28.63
CA MET A 1 64.25 -15.24 -27.23
C MET A 1 63.14 -14.25 -26.88
N SER A 2 61.99 -14.71 -26.36
CA SER A 2 61.65 -14.75 -24.92
C SER A 2 61.51 -13.32 -24.35
N ASN A 3 60.45 -12.81 -23.72
CA ASN A 3 59.15 -13.23 -23.12
C ASN A 3 58.25 -11.96 -23.14
N THR A 4 56.93 -11.99 -23.36
CA THR A 4 55.79 -12.32 -22.47
C THR A 4 55.74 -11.60 -21.11
N THR A 5 54.64 -10.85 -20.92
CA THR A 5 53.75 -10.57 -19.75
C THR A 5 53.52 -9.06 -19.56
N ASP A 6 52.37 -8.51 -19.96
CA ASP A 6 51.05 -8.55 -19.30
C ASP A 6 51.03 -7.75 -17.99
N LYS A 7 50.18 -6.70 -17.95
CA LYS A 7 49.40 -6.30 -16.77
C LYS A 7 48.40 -5.17 -17.07
N THR A 8 47.13 -5.60 -17.12
CA THR A 8 45.99 -5.09 -16.35
C THR A 8 45.48 -3.67 -16.58
N ASN A 9 44.43 -3.64 -17.41
CA ASN A 9 43.37 -2.66 -17.44
C ASN A 9 42.41 -2.93 -16.26
N GLU A 10 42.20 -1.98 -15.35
CA GLU A 10 41.18 -2.04 -14.29
C GLU A 10 40.41 -0.71 -14.17
N PRO A 11 39.17 -0.75 -13.65
CA PRO A 11 38.05 0.04 -14.16
C PRO A 11 37.86 1.39 -13.47
N GLN A 12 37.42 2.37 -14.25
CA GLN A 12 36.94 3.66 -13.77
C GLN A 12 35.72 3.49 -12.85
N SER A 13 35.86 3.85 -11.57
CA SER A 13 34.74 4.14 -10.68
C SER A 13 34.32 5.61 -10.86
N PRO A 14 33.02 5.93 -10.96
CA PRO A 14 32.59 7.33 -10.95
C PRO A 14 32.53 7.84 -9.51
N ASP A 15 33.40 8.79 -9.18
CA ASP A 15 33.30 9.59 -7.97
C ASP A 15 31.94 10.30 -7.93
N ASN A 16 31.13 9.97 -6.93
CA ASN A 16 29.84 10.58 -6.64
C ASN A 16 30.08 11.87 -5.81
N PRO A 17 29.82 13.09 -6.32
CA PRO A 17 30.03 14.31 -5.56
C PRO A 17 28.81 14.55 -4.67
N SER A 18 28.78 13.93 -3.50
CA SER A 18 27.76 14.21 -2.49
C SER A 18 28.39 14.22 -1.11
N GLN A 19 28.80 15.42 -0.68
CA GLN A 19 28.66 15.98 0.67
C GLN A 19 29.65 17.14 0.85
N THR A 20 29.31 18.33 0.35
CA THR A 20 29.96 19.56 0.81
C THR A 20 29.36 19.88 2.18
N ALA A 21 30.01 19.40 3.25
CA ALA A 21 29.70 19.88 4.60
C ALA A 21 29.97 21.38 4.63
N GLN A 22 28.91 22.20 4.64
CA GLN A 22 29.05 23.65 4.79
C GLN A 22 29.74 23.93 6.13
N ILE A 23 30.93 24.55 6.05
CA ILE A 23 31.72 24.95 7.22
C ILE A 23 30.95 26.09 7.90
N LEU A 24 30.35 25.81 9.05
CA LEU A 24 29.71 26.81 9.92
C LEU A 24 30.76 27.79 10.44
N SER A 25 30.45 29.10 10.45
CA SER A 25 31.39 30.10 10.99
C SER A 25 31.57 29.93 12.50
N GLU A 26 32.71 30.36 13.04
CA GLU A 26 32.98 30.30 14.49
C GLU A 26 31.91 31.04 15.31
N ALA A 27 31.39 32.15 14.79
CA ALA A 27 30.30 32.88 15.40
C ALA A 27 28.99 32.06 15.46
N GLN A 28 28.68 31.30 14.40
CA GLN A 28 27.52 30.41 14.37
C GLN A 28 27.69 29.21 15.30
N LEU A 29 28.91 28.67 15.43
CA LEU A 29 29.22 27.59 16.37
C LEU A 29 29.05 28.04 17.83
N LEU A 30 29.60 29.20 18.19
CA LEU A 30 29.44 29.76 19.54
C LEU A 30 27.97 30.06 19.85
N ALA A 31 27.22 30.62 18.90
CA ALA A 31 25.78 30.87 19.07
C ALA A 31 25.01 29.55 19.28
N ASN A 32 25.31 28.50 18.49
CA ASN A 32 24.68 27.19 18.63
C ASN A 32 25.02 26.53 19.98
N GLN A 33 26.26 26.64 20.46
CA GLN A 33 26.67 26.13 21.76
C GLN A 33 25.96 26.85 22.92
N LEU A 34 25.88 28.19 22.88
CA LEU A 34 25.18 28.98 23.90
C LEU A 34 23.67 28.72 23.88
N ASN A 35 23.05 28.55 22.70
CA ASN A 35 21.64 28.19 22.58
C ASN A 35 21.35 26.76 23.05
N ALA A 36 22.26 25.82 22.81
CA ALA A 36 22.16 24.45 23.30
C ALA A 36 22.19 24.37 24.84
N GLN A 37 23.00 25.20 25.49
CA GLN A 37 23.03 25.28 26.96
C GLN A 37 21.73 25.84 27.57
N LYS A 38 21.02 26.70 26.84
CA LYS A 38 19.71 27.25 27.26
C LYS A 38 18.53 26.31 26.97
N SER A 39 18.70 25.38 26.02
CA SER A 39 17.65 24.46 25.58
C SER A 39 17.91 23.04 26.12
N THR A 40 17.73 22.83 27.42
CA THR A 40 17.94 21.51 28.05
C THR A 40 16.79 20.52 27.81
N GLY A 41 15.75 20.94 27.08
CA GLY A 41 14.55 20.15 26.83
C GLY A 41 13.82 19.73 28.12
N PRO A 42 12.66 19.08 28.01
CA PRO A 42 11.94 18.59 29.17
C PRO A 42 12.63 17.34 29.74
N ARG A 43 13.02 17.38 31.02
CA ARG A 43 13.75 16.29 31.69
C ARG A 43 12.84 15.29 32.43
N THR A 44 11.59 15.66 32.69
CA THR A 44 10.60 14.82 33.38
C THR A 44 9.65 14.16 32.38
N GLU A 45 9.08 13.00 32.70
CA GLU A 45 8.08 12.35 31.82
C GLU A 45 6.88 13.26 31.55
N ALA A 46 6.34 13.92 32.58
CA ALA A 46 5.28 14.91 32.41
C ALA A 46 5.71 16.10 31.54
N GLY A 47 6.97 16.54 31.65
CA GLY A 47 7.55 17.56 30.78
C GLY A 47 7.67 17.09 29.33
N LYS A 48 8.10 15.85 29.12
CA LYS A 48 8.22 15.24 27.79
C LYS A 48 6.85 15.06 27.14
N ALA A 49 5.85 14.63 27.91
CA ALA A 49 4.46 14.51 27.46
C ALA A 49 3.85 15.88 27.11
N ARG A 50 4.14 16.94 27.87
CA ARG A 50 3.74 18.30 27.51
C ARG A 50 4.46 18.81 26.27
N SER A 51 5.75 18.53 26.13
CA SER A 51 6.52 18.97 24.97
C SER A 51 6.23 18.17 23.70
N SER A 52 5.83 16.90 23.79
CA SER A 52 5.37 16.14 22.63
C SER A 52 4.06 16.69 22.07
N MET A 53 3.24 17.31 22.93
CA MET A 53 2.05 18.04 22.54
C MET A 53 2.35 19.41 21.91
N ASN A 54 3.53 20.02 22.13
CA ASN A 54 3.86 21.34 21.56
C ASN A 54 4.04 21.31 20.03
N ALA A 55 4.29 20.15 19.42
CA ALA A 55 4.30 19.99 17.97
C ALA A 55 2.87 20.01 17.36
N ARG A 56 1.82 20.04 18.18
CA ARG A 56 0.42 19.91 17.77
C ARG A 56 -0.20 21.29 17.49
N ARG A 57 0.13 21.90 16.35
CA ARG A 57 -0.62 23.08 15.86
C ARG A 57 -1.85 22.70 15.04
N HIS A 58 -1.68 21.80 14.07
CA HIS A 58 -2.74 21.42 13.12
C HIS A 58 -3.15 19.94 13.24
N GLY A 59 -2.43 19.13 14.04
CA GLY A 59 -2.75 17.72 14.26
C GLY A 59 -2.46 16.78 13.09
N LEU A 60 -1.98 17.30 11.95
CA LEU A 60 -1.73 16.51 10.73
C LEU A 60 -0.56 15.53 10.86
N THR A 61 0.28 15.60 11.89
CA THR A 61 1.45 14.69 12.10
C THR A 61 1.42 13.98 13.46
N GLY A 62 0.33 14.10 14.21
CA GLY A 62 0.20 13.49 15.53
C GLY A 62 -0.05 11.97 15.46
N GLN A 63 0.43 11.24 16.47
CA GLN A 63 0.15 9.80 16.64
C GLN A 63 -1.24 9.50 17.22
N PHE A 64 -1.92 10.51 17.79
CA PHE A 64 -3.25 10.39 18.36
C PHE A 64 -4.21 11.36 17.68
N TYR A 65 -5.34 10.84 17.22
CA TYR A 65 -6.41 11.65 16.61
C TYR A 65 -7.40 12.09 17.68
N VAL A 66 -7.47 13.39 17.93
CA VAL A 66 -8.60 13.95 18.69
C VAL A 66 -9.66 14.31 17.67
N MET A 67 -10.71 13.49 17.65
CA MET A 67 -11.89 13.66 16.80
C MET A 67 -13.10 13.81 17.70
N ASN A 68 -14.08 14.62 17.28
CA ASN A 68 -15.41 14.57 17.86
C ASN A 68 -16.09 13.23 17.48
N ASN A 69 -17.25 12.93 18.09
CA ASN A 69 -17.93 11.65 17.84
C ASN A 69 -18.41 11.49 16.38
N ALA A 70 -18.79 12.58 15.72
CA ALA A 70 -19.24 12.54 14.32
C ALA A 70 -18.06 12.24 13.36
N ASP A 71 -16.94 12.95 13.52
CA ASP A 71 -15.70 12.75 12.77
C ASP A 71 -15.15 11.34 12.98
N ARG A 72 -15.21 10.81 14.21
CA ARG A 72 -14.80 9.43 14.51
C ARG A 72 -15.64 8.42 13.74
N THR A 73 -16.96 8.57 13.75
CA THR A 73 -17.87 7.66 13.05
C THR A 73 -17.64 7.71 11.53
N ALA A 74 -17.40 8.90 10.98
CA ALA A 74 -17.05 9.08 9.58
C ALA A 74 -15.69 8.42 9.24
N TYR A 75 -14.68 8.60 10.08
CA TYR A 75 -13.38 7.97 9.93
C TYR A 75 -13.48 6.44 9.96
N GLU A 76 -14.17 5.87 10.95
CA GLU A 76 -14.33 4.41 11.08
C GLU A 76 -15.06 3.81 9.86
N THR A 77 -16.06 4.52 9.34
CA THR A 77 -16.77 4.12 8.11
C THR A 77 -15.84 4.15 6.90
N PHE A 78 -15.06 5.23 6.76
CA PHE A 78 -14.08 5.40 5.69
C PHE A 78 -12.99 4.31 5.76
N GLU A 79 -12.36 4.12 6.92
CA GLU A 79 -11.33 3.11 7.16
C GLU A 79 -11.84 1.71 6.84
N LYS A 80 -13.03 1.35 7.34
CA LYS A 80 -13.65 0.06 7.07
C LYS A 80 -13.87 -0.15 5.57
N SER A 81 -14.34 0.88 4.84
CA SER A 81 -14.54 0.79 3.40
C SER A 81 -13.23 0.57 2.64
N LEU A 82 -12.15 1.24 3.06
CA LEU A 82 -10.85 1.14 2.39
C LEU A 82 -10.18 -0.21 2.68
N LEU A 83 -10.23 -0.67 3.94
CA LEU A 83 -9.75 -2.01 4.31
C LEU A 83 -10.49 -3.11 3.55
N ALA A 84 -11.81 -2.98 3.38
CA ALA A 84 -12.61 -3.94 2.60
C ALA A 84 -12.19 -3.98 1.11
N ALA A 85 -11.77 -2.84 0.55
CA ALA A 85 -11.25 -2.76 -0.81
C ALA A 85 -9.84 -3.36 -0.94
N LEU A 86 -8.96 -3.08 0.02
CA LEU A 86 -7.56 -3.54 0.02
C LEU A 86 -7.40 -5.03 0.35
N LYS A 87 -8.39 -5.64 1.04
CA LYS A 87 -8.42 -7.06 1.43
C LYS A 87 -7.09 -7.56 2.03
N PRO A 88 -6.55 -6.89 3.06
CA PRO A 88 -5.31 -7.31 3.69
C PRO A 88 -5.46 -8.69 4.33
N VAL A 89 -4.42 -9.52 4.23
CA VAL A 89 -4.32 -10.82 4.90
C VAL A 89 -3.14 -10.84 5.86
N GLY A 90 -3.42 -11.20 7.11
CA GLY A 90 -2.41 -11.26 8.17
C GLY A 90 -2.04 -9.87 8.74
N ALA A 91 -1.25 -9.88 9.81
CA ALA A 91 -0.98 -8.68 10.60
C ALA A 91 -0.21 -7.59 9.83
N TYR A 92 0.71 -7.98 8.95
CA TYR A 92 1.56 -7.01 8.24
C TYR A 92 0.82 -6.29 7.11
N GLU A 93 0.06 -7.02 6.27
CA GLU A 93 -0.81 -6.38 5.27
C GLU A 93 -1.84 -5.48 5.96
N GLN A 94 -2.38 -5.91 7.11
CA GLN A 94 -3.34 -5.12 7.91
C GLN A 94 -2.72 -3.79 8.36
N GLN A 95 -1.49 -3.82 8.88
CA GLN A 95 -0.80 -2.61 9.31
C GLN A 95 -0.57 -1.63 8.15
N LEU A 96 -0.17 -2.12 6.97
CA LEU A 96 0.00 -1.29 5.79
C LEU A 96 -1.33 -0.69 5.33
N ALA A 97 -2.39 -1.49 5.29
CA ALA A 97 -3.72 -1.06 4.86
C ALA A 97 -4.32 0.00 5.81
N VAL A 98 -4.15 -0.17 7.13
CA VAL A 98 -4.54 0.84 8.13
C VAL A 98 -3.74 2.13 7.95
N SER A 99 -2.42 2.05 7.72
CA SER A 99 -1.59 3.23 7.46
C SER A 99 -2.05 3.99 6.21
N ILE A 100 -2.38 3.27 5.13
CA ILE A 100 -2.91 3.86 3.89
C ILE A 100 -4.23 4.60 4.19
N ALA A 101 -5.15 3.98 4.93
CA ALA A 101 -6.42 4.61 5.31
C ALA A 101 -6.22 5.89 6.14
N GLN A 102 -5.36 5.83 7.15
CA GLN A 102 -5.03 6.98 7.99
C GLN A 102 -4.42 8.13 7.17
N ASP A 103 -3.51 7.82 6.26
CA ASP A 103 -2.84 8.81 5.44
C ASP A 103 -3.80 9.47 4.42
N HIS A 104 -4.71 8.70 3.81
CA HIS A 104 -5.76 9.27 2.97
C HIS A 104 -6.71 10.18 3.77
N TRP A 105 -7.09 9.77 4.98
CA TRP A 105 -7.92 10.60 5.85
C TRP A 105 -7.23 11.93 6.18
N ARG A 106 -5.92 11.88 6.49
CA ARG A 106 -5.10 13.07 6.76
C ARG A 106 -5.06 14.02 5.56
N ILE A 107 -4.89 13.51 4.34
CA ILE A 107 -4.92 14.33 3.12
C ILE A 107 -6.29 14.98 2.92
N ASN A 108 -7.36 14.21 3.06
CA ASN A 108 -8.71 14.76 2.88
C ASN A 108 -8.99 15.87 3.90
N ARG A 109 -8.52 15.70 5.14
CA ARG A 109 -8.62 16.72 6.19
C ARG A 109 -7.73 17.93 5.93
N SER A 110 -6.51 17.75 5.42
CA SER A 110 -5.62 18.84 5.01
C SER A 110 -6.28 19.75 3.99
N ARG A 111 -6.85 19.15 2.92
CA ARG A 111 -7.57 19.89 1.88
C ARG A 111 -8.78 20.63 2.45
N ALA A 112 -9.56 19.98 3.32
CA ALA A 112 -10.69 20.63 3.97
C ALA A 112 -10.26 21.83 4.83
N ILE A 113 -9.14 21.72 5.56
CA ILE A 113 -8.58 22.84 6.33
C ILE A 113 -8.17 23.97 5.40
N GLU A 114 -7.46 23.68 4.30
CA GLU A 114 -7.07 24.69 3.31
C GLU A 114 -8.29 25.44 2.75
N PHE A 115 -9.32 24.72 2.29
CA PHE A 115 -10.55 25.34 1.79
C PHE A 115 -11.27 26.17 2.86
N ASN A 116 -11.38 25.64 4.08
CA ASN A 116 -12.06 26.33 5.17
C ASN A 116 -11.29 27.59 5.62
N THR A 117 -9.96 27.58 5.59
CA THR A 117 -9.15 28.77 5.88
C THR A 117 -9.44 29.89 4.88
N LEU A 118 -9.52 29.56 3.58
CA LEU A 118 -9.86 30.54 2.55
C LEU A 118 -11.29 31.06 2.70
N GLY A 119 -12.25 30.17 2.98
CA GLY A 119 -13.65 30.53 3.23
C GLY A 119 -13.82 31.40 4.49
N LEU A 120 -13.09 31.10 5.57
CA LEU A 120 -13.11 31.91 6.79
C LEU A 120 -12.65 33.34 6.51
N GLY A 121 -11.62 33.51 5.68
CA GLY A 121 -11.19 34.83 5.26
C GLY A 121 -12.25 35.64 4.50
N HIS A 122 -13.19 34.99 3.79
CA HIS A 122 -14.33 35.68 3.16
C HIS A 122 -15.36 36.18 4.18
N GLU A 123 -15.52 35.49 5.30
CA GLU A 123 -16.39 35.95 6.39
C GLU A 123 -15.70 37.04 7.23
N GLU A 124 -14.42 36.87 7.55
CA GLU A 124 -13.67 37.79 8.42
C GLU A 124 -13.36 39.14 7.75
N LEU A 125 -13.07 39.14 6.44
CA LEU A 125 -12.68 40.35 5.70
C LEU A 125 -13.84 40.96 4.90
N LYS A 126 -15.08 40.52 5.15
CA LYS A 126 -16.27 40.95 4.41
C LYS A 126 -16.47 42.46 4.43
N GLU A 127 -16.19 43.10 5.56
CA GLU A 127 -16.32 44.56 5.74
C GLU A 127 -15.16 45.34 5.09
N ASP A 128 -13.99 44.70 4.91
CA ASP A 128 -12.79 45.27 4.29
C ASP A 128 -12.67 44.93 2.79
N ALA A 129 -13.73 44.42 2.18
CA ALA A 129 -13.74 43.97 0.80
C ALA A 129 -13.39 45.13 -0.17
N ILE A 130 -12.36 44.94 -0.98
CA ILE A 130 -11.93 45.90 -2.00
C ILE A 130 -12.40 45.42 -3.38
N GLY A 131 -12.93 46.34 -4.19
CA GLY A 131 -13.28 46.09 -5.59
C GLY A 131 -14.73 46.42 -5.92
N ASP A 132 -14.99 46.71 -7.19
CA ASP A 132 -16.30 47.17 -7.67
C ASP A 132 -17.29 46.02 -7.94
N THR A 133 -16.80 44.79 -8.11
CA THR A 133 -17.63 43.61 -8.37
C THR A 133 -17.41 42.52 -7.32
N PRO A 134 -18.41 41.66 -7.05
CA PRO A 134 -18.28 40.56 -6.09
C PRO A 134 -17.12 39.61 -6.42
N GLU A 135 -16.83 39.40 -7.70
CA GLU A 135 -15.73 38.54 -8.15
C GLU A 135 -14.37 39.15 -7.83
N VAL A 136 -14.21 40.47 -8.02
CA VAL A 136 -12.98 41.19 -7.67
C VAL A 136 -12.79 41.21 -6.16
N GLN A 137 -13.87 41.42 -5.40
CA GLN A 137 -13.86 41.37 -3.94
C GLN A 137 -13.44 40.00 -3.41
N ALA A 138 -13.99 38.91 -3.96
CA ALA A 138 -13.62 37.55 -3.59
C ALA A 138 -12.13 37.27 -3.88
N ALA A 139 -11.64 37.64 -5.08
CA ALA A 139 -10.25 37.42 -5.47
C ALA A 139 -9.25 38.19 -4.59
N ILE A 140 -9.53 39.47 -4.28
CA ILE A 140 -8.69 40.28 -3.40
C ILE A 140 -8.72 39.73 -1.97
N THR A 141 -9.89 39.32 -1.49
CA THR A 141 -10.03 38.72 -0.16
C THR A 141 -9.22 37.42 -0.07
N GLN A 142 -9.33 36.54 -1.05
CA GLN A 142 -8.55 35.30 -1.10
C GLN A 142 -7.04 35.57 -1.10
N THR A 143 -6.60 36.59 -1.84
CA THR A 143 -5.18 37.00 -1.90
C THR A 143 -4.69 37.52 -0.54
N ARG A 144 -5.49 38.30 0.17
CA ARG A 144 -5.18 38.78 1.52
C ARG A 144 -5.10 37.65 2.53
N THR A 145 -6.09 36.76 2.53
CA THR A 145 -6.09 35.56 3.38
C THR A 145 -4.86 34.72 3.11
N TRP A 146 -4.50 34.51 1.84
CA TRP A 146 -3.28 33.81 1.46
C TRP A 146 -2.04 34.49 2.05
N HIS A 147 -1.87 35.79 1.89
CA HIS A 147 -0.71 36.49 2.44
C HIS A 147 -0.59 36.35 3.97
N HIS A 148 -1.71 36.39 4.68
CA HIS A 148 -1.75 36.19 6.13
C HIS A 148 -1.42 34.74 6.52
N GLU A 149 -2.05 33.77 5.86
CA GLU A 149 -2.00 32.34 6.22
C GLU A 149 -0.93 31.53 5.48
N HIS A 150 -0.16 32.15 4.58
CA HIS A 150 0.81 31.44 3.73
C HIS A 150 1.78 30.52 4.50
N PRO A 151 2.23 30.80 5.75
CA PRO A 151 3.14 29.87 6.43
C PRO A 151 2.40 28.58 6.83
N SER A 152 1.14 28.69 7.24
CA SER A 152 0.26 27.56 7.58
C SER A 152 -0.04 26.73 6.32
N LEU A 153 -0.41 27.39 5.22
CA LEU A 153 -0.71 26.73 3.94
C LEU A 153 0.51 26.06 3.32
N THR A 154 1.69 26.69 3.41
CA THR A 154 2.95 26.09 2.97
C THR A 154 3.26 24.82 3.77
N ASN A 155 3.08 24.85 5.09
CA ASN A 155 3.27 23.67 5.93
C ASN A 155 2.30 22.54 5.55
N ILE A 156 1.03 22.86 5.28
CA ILE A 156 0.04 21.89 4.80
C ILE A 156 0.52 21.24 3.50
N SER A 157 0.91 22.02 2.49
CA SER A 157 1.41 21.51 1.21
C SER A 157 2.64 20.60 1.36
N LEU A 158 3.58 20.94 2.25
CA LEU A 158 4.74 20.10 2.55
C LEU A 158 4.33 18.77 3.20
N TYR A 159 3.36 18.80 4.12
CA TYR A 159 2.84 17.57 4.73
C TYR A 159 2.07 16.72 3.73
N GLU A 160 1.26 17.31 2.85
CA GLU A 160 0.57 16.58 1.78
C GLU A 160 1.56 15.88 0.87
N THR A 161 2.63 16.56 0.45
CA THR A 161 3.68 15.95 -0.37
C THR A 161 4.31 14.75 0.34
N ARG A 162 4.61 14.87 1.64
CA ARG A 162 5.20 13.78 2.43
C ARG A 162 4.23 12.62 2.60
N VAL A 163 2.96 12.90 2.91
CA VAL A 163 1.93 11.88 3.13
C VAL A 163 1.61 11.16 1.82
N ASN A 164 1.49 11.86 0.69
CA ASN A 164 1.33 11.25 -0.63
C ASN A 164 2.48 10.29 -0.97
N ARG A 165 3.73 10.67 -0.69
CA ARG A 165 4.88 9.78 -0.87
C ARG A 165 4.79 8.53 0.01
N MET A 166 4.29 8.68 1.24
CA MET A 166 4.10 7.54 2.14
C MET A 166 2.99 6.60 1.66
N ILE A 167 1.86 7.15 1.21
CA ILE A 167 0.76 6.39 0.60
C ILE A 167 1.29 5.57 -0.57
N ALA A 168 1.93 6.22 -1.55
CA ALA A 168 2.46 5.53 -2.73
C ALA A 168 3.46 4.42 -2.36
N LYS A 169 4.31 4.65 -1.35
CA LYS A 169 5.26 3.64 -0.86
C LYS A 169 4.54 2.45 -0.21
N ASN A 170 3.55 2.71 0.64
CA ASN A 170 2.82 1.67 1.35
C ASN A 170 1.90 0.88 0.40
N GLU A 171 1.24 1.54 -0.54
CA GLU A 171 0.44 0.89 -1.60
C GLU A 171 1.32 -0.02 -2.46
N LYS A 172 2.50 0.46 -2.87
CA LYS A 172 3.46 -0.36 -3.61
C LYS A 172 3.88 -1.58 -2.79
N ARG A 173 4.25 -1.40 -1.53
CA ARG A 173 4.69 -2.51 -0.68
C ARG A 173 3.58 -3.53 -0.42
N LEU A 174 2.35 -3.06 -0.20
CA LEU A 174 1.19 -3.92 -0.04
C LEU A 174 0.93 -4.73 -1.32
N ALA A 175 1.00 -4.07 -2.49
CA ALA A 175 0.83 -4.75 -3.78
C ALA A 175 1.91 -5.83 -4.01
N GLU A 176 3.17 -5.54 -3.70
CA GLU A 176 4.27 -6.52 -3.79
C GLU A 176 4.00 -7.76 -2.93
N ILE A 177 3.68 -7.57 -1.65
CA ILE A 177 3.40 -8.69 -0.72
C ILE A 177 2.19 -9.51 -1.20
N GLN A 178 1.12 -8.83 -1.65
CA GLN A 178 -0.06 -9.51 -2.17
C GLN A 178 0.23 -10.27 -3.46
N GLN A 179 1.12 -9.76 -4.32
CA GLN A 179 1.56 -10.48 -5.52
C GLN A 179 2.41 -11.69 -5.19
N GLU A 180 3.38 -11.55 -4.28
CA GLU A 180 4.21 -12.64 -3.77
C GLU A 180 3.34 -13.76 -3.19
N ARG A 181 2.35 -13.38 -2.35
CA ARG A 181 1.38 -14.34 -1.78
C ARG A 181 0.54 -15.02 -2.85
N LYS A 182 -0.05 -14.27 -3.79
CA LYS A 182 -0.85 -14.85 -4.88
C LYS A 182 -0.02 -15.78 -5.77
N ALA A 183 1.24 -15.44 -6.00
CA ALA A 183 2.16 -16.29 -6.74
C ALA A 183 2.47 -17.58 -5.99
N ALA A 184 2.78 -17.50 -4.69
CA ALA A 184 3.01 -18.66 -3.83
C ALA A 184 1.77 -19.55 -3.71
N GLU A 185 0.58 -18.96 -3.57
CA GLU A 185 -0.70 -19.68 -3.60
C GLU A 185 -0.92 -20.36 -4.97
N ALA A 186 -0.59 -19.70 -6.07
CA ALA A 186 -0.73 -20.27 -7.41
C ALA A 186 0.21 -21.46 -7.64
N THR A 187 1.47 -21.38 -7.18
CA THR A 187 2.44 -22.49 -7.27
C THR A 187 2.02 -23.67 -6.39
N ALA A 188 1.60 -23.40 -5.14
CA ALA A 188 1.11 -24.44 -4.25
C ALA A 188 -0.14 -25.13 -4.83
N LEU A 189 -1.02 -24.38 -5.50
CA LEU A 189 -2.20 -24.93 -6.18
C LEU A 189 -1.84 -25.77 -7.41
N GLU A 190 -0.76 -25.46 -8.10
CA GLU A 190 -0.29 -26.28 -9.23
C GLU A 190 0.34 -27.60 -8.75
N GLU A 191 1.19 -27.55 -7.72
CA GLU A 191 1.76 -28.74 -7.07
C GLU A 191 0.66 -29.66 -6.54
N ALA A 192 -0.35 -29.06 -5.90
CA ALA A 192 -1.57 -29.71 -5.45
C ALA A 192 -2.31 -30.50 -6.53
N GLU A 193 -2.50 -29.88 -7.71
CA GLU A 193 -3.16 -30.52 -8.84
C GLU A 193 -2.34 -31.71 -9.36
N LEU A 194 -1.02 -31.57 -9.46
CA LEU A 194 -0.14 -32.63 -9.95
C LEU A 194 -0.15 -33.85 -9.03
N LEU A 195 -0.03 -33.63 -7.71
CA LEU A 195 -0.09 -34.70 -6.71
C LEU A 195 -1.44 -35.43 -6.76
N HIS A 196 -2.54 -34.69 -6.90
CA HIS A 196 -3.87 -35.30 -7.06
C HIS A 196 -3.98 -36.16 -8.32
N CYS A 197 -3.53 -35.63 -9.47
CA CYS A 197 -3.55 -36.37 -10.73
C CYS A 197 -2.70 -37.64 -10.65
N GLN A 198 -1.53 -37.58 -10.01
CA GLN A 198 -0.66 -38.74 -9.78
C GLN A 198 -1.33 -39.80 -8.92
N ALA A 199 -1.95 -39.41 -7.81
CA ALA A 199 -2.67 -40.33 -6.92
C ALA A 199 -3.82 -41.04 -7.66
N VAL A 200 -4.61 -40.30 -8.47
CA VAL A 200 -5.68 -40.87 -9.29
C VAL A 200 -5.13 -41.89 -10.30
N MET A 201 -3.99 -41.60 -10.94
CA MET A 201 -3.36 -42.53 -11.89
C MET A 201 -2.83 -43.80 -11.22
N ASN A 202 -2.31 -43.70 -10.00
CA ASN A 202 -1.82 -44.84 -9.22
C ASN A 202 -2.96 -45.72 -8.66
N GLY A 203 -4.22 -45.27 -8.77
CA GLY A 203 -5.37 -45.96 -8.20
C GLY A 203 -5.53 -45.73 -6.69
N ASP A 204 -4.78 -44.80 -6.11
CA ASP A 204 -4.86 -44.43 -4.71
C ASP A 204 -6.19 -43.69 -4.46
N THR A 205 -6.98 -44.16 -3.48
CA THR A 205 -8.27 -43.56 -3.10
C THR A 205 -8.14 -42.43 -2.08
N VAL A 206 -6.92 -42.11 -1.70
CA VAL A 206 -6.55 -41.10 -0.70
C VAL A 206 -5.67 -40.13 -1.48
N LEU A 207 -6.01 -38.86 -1.59
CA LEU A 207 -5.55 -37.85 -0.65
C LEU A 207 -6.27 -36.55 -1.02
N VAL A 208 -7.33 -36.19 -0.29
CA VAL A 208 -7.63 -34.84 0.21
C VAL A 208 -8.79 -35.08 1.16
N ASP A 209 -8.47 -35.44 2.40
CA ASP A 209 -9.47 -35.40 3.46
C ASP A 209 -9.91 -33.93 3.60
N ASP A 210 -11.22 -33.68 3.55
CA ASP A 210 -11.76 -32.33 3.74
C ASP A 210 -11.53 -31.83 5.19
N THR A 211 -11.05 -32.73 6.08
CA THR A 211 -10.61 -32.39 7.43
C THR A 211 -9.07 -32.27 7.54
N ILE A 212 -8.57 -31.04 7.34
CA ILE A 212 -7.48 -30.41 8.13
C ILE A 212 -6.02 -30.96 7.99
N GLU A 213 -5.13 -30.05 7.54
CA GLU A 213 -3.72 -29.79 7.94
C GLU A 213 -2.63 -30.88 7.98
N VAL A 214 -2.80 -32.10 7.47
CA VAL A 214 -1.69 -33.09 7.61
C VAL A 214 -0.46 -32.79 6.73
N ASN A 215 -0.59 -31.99 5.66
CA ASN A 215 0.51 -31.75 4.70
C ASN A 215 0.74 -30.26 4.31
N GLY A 216 0.22 -29.29 5.07
CA GLY A 216 0.38 -27.86 4.74
C GLY A 216 -0.46 -27.37 3.54
N PHE A 217 -1.53 -28.10 3.21
CA PHE A 217 -2.36 -27.84 2.05
C PHE A 217 -3.51 -26.88 2.38
N VAL A 218 -3.57 -25.74 1.69
CA VAL A 218 -4.50 -24.62 2.01
C VAL A 218 -5.81 -24.68 1.19
N PHE A 219 -5.94 -25.63 0.25
CA PHE A 219 -7.05 -25.67 -0.71
C PHE A 219 -8.09 -26.74 -0.38
N SER A 220 -9.38 -26.38 -0.46
CA SER A 220 -10.47 -27.36 -0.35
C SER A 220 -10.47 -28.32 -1.53
N ARG A 221 -10.89 -29.58 -1.29
CA ARG A 221 -11.03 -30.59 -2.35
C ARG A 221 -11.94 -30.12 -3.48
N ALA A 222 -13.05 -29.46 -3.13
CA ALA A 222 -14.00 -28.91 -4.10
C ALA A 222 -13.35 -27.87 -5.02
N THR A 223 -12.52 -26.98 -4.47
CA THR A 223 -11.78 -25.98 -5.27
C THR A 223 -10.80 -26.64 -6.23
N LEU A 224 -10.05 -27.64 -5.75
CA LEU A 224 -9.08 -28.37 -6.55
C LEU A 224 -9.76 -29.11 -7.72
N LEU A 225 -10.82 -29.87 -7.44
CA LEU A 225 -11.58 -30.61 -8.45
C LEU A 225 -12.24 -29.68 -9.48
N ALA A 226 -12.87 -28.59 -9.03
CA ALA A 226 -13.46 -27.61 -9.94
C ALA A 226 -12.42 -27.00 -10.88
N ARG A 227 -11.18 -26.80 -10.40
CA ARG A 227 -10.10 -26.26 -11.21
C ARG A 227 -9.54 -27.28 -12.20
N ILE A 228 -9.33 -28.54 -11.79
CA ILE A 228 -8.92 -29.62 -12.70
C ILE A 228 -9.98 -29.82 -13.79
N GLN A 229 -11.27 -29.83 -13.42
CA GLN A 229 -12.38 -29.89 -14.35
C GLN A 229 -12.33 -28.72 -15.34
N ARG A 230 -12.17 -27.48 -14.86
CA ARG A 230 -12.03 -26.29 -15.71
C ARG A 230 -10.85 -26.40 -16.68
N LYS A 231 -9.70 -26.93 -16.25
CA LYS A 231 -8.53 -27.15 -17.14
C LYS A 231 -8.87 -28.18 -18.22
N SER A 232 -9.56 -29.26 -17.87
CA SER A 232 -10.04 -30.28 -18.82
C SER A 232 -11.03 -29.71 -19.85
N ASP A 233 -11.99 -28.90 -19.38
CA ASP A 233 -12.99 -28.27 -20.24
C ASP A 233 -12.33 -27.25 -21.18
N LEU A 234 -11.36 -26.45 -20.68
CA LEU A 234 -10.60 -25.51 -21.50
C LEU A 234 -9.71 -26.22 -22.53
N ALA A 235 -9.08 -27.34 -22.19
CA ALA A 235 -8.31 -28.15 -23.13
C ALA A 235 -9.21 -28.70 -24.24
N SER A 236 -10.38 -29.22 -23.86
CA SER A 236 -11.40 -29.69 -24.81
C SER A 236 -11.92 -28.57 -25.70
N ALA A 237 -12.20 -27.38 -25.14
CA ALA A 237 -12.63 -26.21 -25.89
C ALA A 237 -11.57 -25.72 -26.88
N ARG A 238 -10.29 -25.70 -26.49
CA ARG A 238 -9.16 -25.36 -27.39
C ARG A 238 -9.03 -26.36 -28.53
N TYR A 239 -9.22 -27.64 -28.25
CA TYR A 239 -9.25 -28.68 -29.29
C TYR A 239 -10.41 -28.44 -30.26
N TYR A 240 -11.63 -28.22 -29.76
CA TYR A 240 -12.79 -27.90 -30.60
C TYR A 240 -12.57 -26.65 -31.44
N GLN A 241 -11.96 -25.61 -30.89
CA GLN A 241 -11.58 -24.41 -31.63
C GLN A 241 -10.62 -24.74 -32.79
N SER A 242 -9.62 -25.58 -32.57
CA SER A 242 -8.67 -25.98 -33.63
C SER A 242 -9.28 -26.81 -34.75
N VAL A 243 -10.36 -27.55 -34.48
CA VAL A 243 -11.10 -28.36 -35.48
C VAL A 243 -12.34 -27.64 -36.02
N GLY A 244 -12.46 -26.33 -35.80
CA GLY A 244 -13.57 -25.52 -36.32
C GLY A 244 -14.93 -25.86 -35.72
N TRP A 245 -14.98 -26.22 -34.43
CA TRP A 245 -16.20 -26.57 -33.68
C TRP A 245 -16.97 -27.75 -34.28
N ASN A 246 -16.25 -28.70 -34.91
CA ASN A 246 -16.85 -29.91 -35.44
C ASN A 246 -17.38 -30.82 -34.31
N ARG A 247 -18.70 -31.02 -34.27
CA ARG A 247 -19.39 -31.86 -33.27
C ARG A 247 -19.06 -33.35 -33.36
N THR A 248 -18.57 -33.82 -34.50
CA THR A 248 -18.17 -35.24 -34.67
C THR A 248 -16.72 -35.51 -34.26
N ALA A 249 -15.92 -34.46 -34.04
CA ALA A 249 -14.56 -34.60 -33.57
C ALA A 249 -14.55 -35.06 -32.10
N ARG A 250 -13.82 -36.14 -31.80
CA ARG A 250 -13.68 -36.67 -30.44
C ARG A 250 -12.39 -36.15 -29.83
N VAL A 251 -12.49 -35.52 -28.66
CA VAL A 251 -11.31 -35.07 -27.89
C VAL A 251 -10.42 -36.29 -27.60
N PRO A 252 -9.16 -36.31 -28.07
CA PRO A 252 -8.22 -37.38 -27.81
C PRO A 252 -7.96 -37.59 -26.31
N ASP A 253 -7.65 -38.82 -25.90
CA ASP A 253 -7.48 -39.15 -24.48
C ASP A 253 -6.32 -38.40 -23.81
N HIS A 254 -5.27 -38.02 -24.55
CA HIS A 254 -4.16 -37.21 -24.04
C HIS A 254 -4.54 -35.75 -23.75
N HIS A 255 -5.71 -35.28 -24.21
CA HIS A 255 -6.25 -33.96 -23.86
C HIS A 255 -7.18 -34.00 -22.64
N ARG A 256 -7.46 -35.20 -22.09
CA ARG A 256 -8.31 -35.37 -20.91
C ARG A 256 -7.44 -35.41 -19.65
N PHE A 257 -7.75 -34.55 -18.69
CA PHE A 257 -7.12 -34.62 -17.37
C PHE A 257 -7.66 -35.85 -16.61
N PRO A 258 -6.82 -36.52 -15.80
CA PRO A 258 -7.27 -37.63 -14.97
C PRO A 258 -8.23 -37.10 -13.90
N LEU A 259 -9.51 -37.34 -14.10
CA LEU A 259 -10.55 -37.04 -13.12
C LEU A 259 -10.89 -38.30 -12.33
N PRO A 260 -11.22 -38.18 -11.03
CA PRO A 260 -11.69 -39.31 -10.25
C PRO A 260 -12.93 -39.91 -10.90
N ARG A 261 -13.05 -41.25 -10.86
CA ARG A 261 -14.18 -41.94 -11.48
C ARG A 261 -15.48 -41.57 -10.76
N PRO A 262 -16.65 -41.55 -11.43
CA PRO A 262 -17.94 -41.17 -10.82
C PRO A 262 -18.27 -41.97 -9.54
N ASP A 263 -17.82 -43.20 -9.48
CA ASP A 263 -17.89 -44.17 -8.38
C ASP A 263 -17.05 -43.77 -7.15
N GLN A 264 -15.96 -43.02 -7.35
CA GLN A 264 -15.13 -42.46 -6.27
C GLN A 264 -15.69 -41.12 -5.72
N LEU A 265 -16.56 -40.44 -6.47
CA LEU A 265 -17.24 -39.22 -6.01
C LEU A 265 -18.38 -39.52 -5.02
N ARG A 266 -18.97 -40.72 -5.07
CA ARG A 266 -20.12 -41.12 -4.22
C ARG A 266 -19.77 -41.53 -2.79
N LYS A 267 -18.50 -41.83 -2.50
CA LYS A 267 -18.06 -42.21 -1.13
C LYS A 267 -17.73 -41.00 -0.24
N ALA A 268 -17.93 -39.78 -0.74
CA ALA A 268 -17.56 -38.53 -0.08
C ALA A 268 -18.77 -37.57 0.12
N ALA A 269 -20.00 -38.10 0.13
CA ALA A 269 -21.23 -37.36 0.42
C ALA A 269 -21.85 -37.85 1.73
#